data_AF-G7LKX5-F1
#
_entry.id   AF-G7LKX5-F1
#
_cell.length_a   1.000
_cell.length_b   1.000
_cell.length_c   1.000
_cell.angle_alpha   90.00
_cell.angle_beta   90.00
_cell.angle_gamma   90.00
#
_symmetry.space_group_name_H-M   'P 1'
#
loop_
_entity.id
_entity.type
_entity.pdbx_description
1 polymer ?
#
loop_
_entity_poly.entity_id
_entity_poly.type
_entity_poly.pdbx_seq_one_letter_code
_entity_poly.pdbx_strand_id
1 'polypeptide(L)'
;MAELFNIHTAPVTVTDAVTGQRVTIPRGHSALVEGDFSNHLFVKSGLIRAEHDEEDKALAQQQKQEDEKEPDITTLREQYEQLLGKKAPSAAKAETLQKAIDEALAQQSDPGGNSTETE
;
A
#
# COMPACT_ATOMS: atom_id res chain seq x y z
N MET A 1 -13.11 17.75 -11.97
CA MET A 1 -13.23 16.76 -13.06
C MET A 1 -12.37 15.56 -12.69
N ALA A 2 -12.75 14.37 -13.13
CA ALA A 2 -12.00 13.14 -12.91
C ALA A 2 -11.67 12.49 -14.26
N GLU A 3 -10.44 12.01 -14.41
CA GLU A 3 -10.05 11.17 -15.54
C GLU A 3 -10.15 9.70 -15.14
N LEU A 4 -11.01 8.95 -15.85
CA LEU A 4 -11.24 7.53 -15.61
C LEU A 4 -10.50 6.70 -16.65
N PHE A 5 -9.49 5.95 -16.23
CA PHE A 5 -8.74 5.04 -17.09
C PHE A 5 -9.18 3.59 -16.89
N ASN A 6 -9.62 2.95 -17.98
CA ASN A 6 -10.08 1.56 -17.95
C ASN A 6 -8.90 0.58 -18.06
N ILE A 7 -8.53 -0.03 -16.93
CA ILE A 7 -7.50 -1.08 -16.86
C ILE A 7 -8.07 -2.49 -17.08
N HIS A 8 -9.39 -2.64 -17.09
CA HIS A 8 -10.06 -3.92 -17.26
C HIS A 8 -9.99 -4.44 -18.71
N THR A 9 -10.23 -5.74 -18.89
CA THR A 9 -10.16 -6.42 -20.19
C THR A 9 -11.38 -6.17 -21.08
N ALA A 10 -12.48 -5.64 -20.52
CA ALA A 10 -13.72 -5.34 -21.22
C ALA A 10 -14.07 -3.84 -21.14
N PRO A 11 -14.90 -3.33 -22.08
CA PRO A 11 -15.44 -1.97 -22.00
C PRO A 11 -16.22 -1.78 -20.70
N VAL A 12 -16.03 -0.64 -20.04
CA VAL A 12 -16.74 -0.30 -18.80
C VAL A 12 -17.62 0.92 -19.04
N THR A 13 -18.89 0.81 -18.67
CA THR A 13 -19.83 1.93 -18.71
C THR A 13 -20.02 2.50 -17.32
N VAL A 14 -19.69 3.77 -17.15
CA VAL A 14 -19.93 4.53 -15.92
C VAL A 14 -21.07 5.51 -16.15
N THR A 15 -21.76 5.89 -15.07
CA THR A 15 -22.76 6.96 -15.11
C THR A 15 -22.23 8.11 -14.28
N ASP A 16 -22.10 9.27 -14.91
CA ASP A 16 -21.76 10.52 -14.22
C ASP A 16 -22.91 10.92 -13.30
N ALA A 17 -22.62 11.03 -12.01
CA ALA A 17 -23.62 11.35 -10.99
C ALA A 17 -24.09 12.82 -11.05
N VAL A 18 -23.29 13.71 -11.63
CA VAL A 18 -23.58 15.15 -11.75
C VAL A 18 -24.40 15.42 -13.00
N THR A 19 -23.98 14.87 -14.14
CA THR A 19 -24.64 15.13 -15.44
C THR A 19 -25.69 14.07 -15.80
N GLY A 20 -25.67 12.91 -15.14
CA GLY A 20 -26.47 11.74 -15.51
C GLY A 20 -26.00 11.05 -16.79
N GLN A 21 -24.88 11.49 -17.38
CA GLN A 21 -24.40 10.97 -18.65
C GLN A 21 -23.77 9.59 -18.49
N ARG A 22 -24.13 8.66 -19.39
CA ARG A 22 -23.50 7.35 -19.47
C ARG A 22 -22.28 7.44 -20.38
N VAL A 23 -21.11 7.18 -19.83
CA VAL A 23 -19.84 7.18 -20.55
C VAL A 23 -19.33 5.76 -20.64
N THR A 24 -19.05 5.28 -21.85
CA THR A 24 -18.46 3.95 -22.06
C THR A 24 -17.00 4.12 -22.42
N ILE A 25 -16.14 3.51 -21.63
CA ILE A 25 -14.69 3.62 -21.72
C ILE A 25 -14.16 2.29 -22.28
N PRO A 26 -13.63 2.28 -23.51
CA PRO A 26 -12.99 1.09 -24.08
C PRO A 26 -11.80 0.64 -23.24
N ARG A 27 -11.40 -0.63 -23.39
CA ARG A 27 -10.19 -1.16 -22.74
C ARG A 27 -8.97 -0.28 -23.05
N GLY A 28 -8.21 0.08 -22.03
CA GLY A 28 -6.97 0.84 -22.15
C GLY A 28 -7.16 2.29 -22.62
N HIS A 29 -8.37 2.82 -22.55
CA HIS A 29 -8.66 4.22 -22.85
C HIS A 29 -9.05 4.96 -21.57
N SER A 30 -8.91 6.29 -21.61
CA SER A 30 -9.43 7.18 -20.57
C SER A 30 -10.65 7.96 -21.06
N ALA A 31 -11.47 8.39 -20.12
CA ALA A 31 -12.54 9.35 -20.36
C ALA A 31 -12.59 10.39 -19.23
N LEU A 32 -12.80 11.64 -19.62
CA LEU A 32 -12.98 12.76 -18.70
C LEU A 32 -14.46 12.87 -18.33
N VAL A 33 -14.73 12.95 -17.03
CA VAL A 33 -16.07 13.03 -16.46
C VAL A 33 -16.11 14.14 -15.41
N GLU A 34 -17.27 14.77 -15.24
CA GLU A 34 -17.41 15.90 -14.31
C GLU A 34 -17.65 15.45 -12.88
N GLY A 35 -18.30 14.29 -12.70
CA GLY A 35 -18.60 13.74 -11.38
C GLY A 35 -17.39 13.27 -10.56
N ASP A 36 -17.63 13.06 -9.26
CA ASP A 36 -16.69 12.39 -8.36
C ASP A 36 -16.90 10.87 -8.41
N PHE A 37 -15.83 10.14 -8.72
CA PHE A 37 -15.81 8.68 -8.87
C PHE A 37 -14.93 7.96 -7.86
N SER A 38 -14.35 8.66 -6.87
CA SER A 38 -13.51 8.03 -5.83
C SER A 38 -14.27 6.93 -5.08
N ASN A 39 -15.60 7.07 -4.95
CA ASN A 39 -16.46 6.09 -4.31
C ASN A 39 -17.17 5.10 -5.26
N HIS A 40 -16.88 5.14 -6.56
CA HIS A 40 -17.55 4.32 -7.57
C HIS A 40 -17.15 2.84 -7.46
N LEU A 41 -18.10 1.92 -7.70
CA LEU A 41 -17.86 0.47 -7.55
C LEU A 41 -16.66 -0.01 -8.37
N PHE A 42 -16.56 0.41 -9.63
CA PHE A 42 -15.45 0.02 -10.52
C PHE A 42 -14.09 0.62 -10.12
N VAL A 43 -14.08 1.76 -9.41
CA VAL A 43 -12.84 2.34 -8.87
C VAL A 43 -12.43 1.56 -7.63
N LYS A 44 -13.37 1.29 -6.72
CA LYS A 44 -13.13 0.47 -5.51
C LYS A 44 -12.69 -0.96 -5.81
N SER A 45 -13.18 -1.55 -6.90
CA SER A 45 -12.79 -2.89 -7.32
C SER A 45 -11.51 -2.92 -8.16
N GLY A 46 -10.83 -1.79 -8.37
CA GLY A 46 -9.60 -1.72 -9.15
C GLY A 46 -9.80 -2.03 -10.64
N LEU A 47 -10.99 -1.78 -11.20
CA LEU A 47 -11.27 -1.96 -12.63
C LEU A 47 -11.06 -0.68 -13.43
N ILE A 48 -11.19 0.47 -12.76
CA ILE A 48 -10.91 1.79 -13.30
C ILE A 48 -10.00 2.52 -12.33
N ARG A 49 -9.00 3.21 -12.87
CA ARG A 49 -8.19 4.18 -12.13
C ARG A 49 -8.79 5.57 -12.33
N ALA A 50 -9.16 6.24 -11.24
CA ALA A 50 -9.65 7.61 -11.27
C ALA A 50 -8.52 8.55 -10.84
N GLU A 51 -8.08 9.44 -11.73
CA GLU A 51 -7.14 10.52 -11.39
C GLU A 51 -7.91 11.84 -11.28
N HIS A 52 -7.71 12.55 -10.17
CA HIS A 52 -8.31 13.86 -9.93
C HIS A 52 -7.19 14.91 -9.96
N ASP A 53 -7.40 15.99 -10.73
CA ASP A 53 -6.35 16.95 -11.12
C ASP A 53 -5.64 17.70 -9.99
N GLU A 54 -6.09 17.66 -8.73
CA GLU A 54 -5.49 18.51 -7.69
C GLU A 54 -4.90 17.85 -6.44
N GLU A 55 -5.23 16.61 -6.04
CA GLU A 55 -4.73 16.10 -4.74
C GLU A 55 -4.27 14.62 -4.69
N ASP A 56 -4.44 13.83 -5.75
CA ASP A 56 -4.26 12.37 -5.67
C ASP A 56 -2.87 11.84 -6.08
N LYS A 57 -1.84 12.70 -6.10
CA LYS A 57 -0.45 12.26 -6.30
C LYS A 57 0.10 11.41 -5.14
N ALA A 58 -0.59 11.39 -4.00
CA ALA A 58 -0.18 10.63 -2.81
C ALA A 58 -0.67 9.17 -2.81
N LEU A 59 -1.85 8.86 -3.37
CA LEU A 59 -2.42 7.51 -3.34
C LEU A 59 -1.99 6.63 -4.52
N ALA A 60 -1.56 7.24 -5.64
CA ALA A 60 -0.96 6.51 -6.76
C ALA A 60 0.39 5.83 -6.42
N GLN A 61 1.02 6.18 -5.29
CA GLN A 61 2.19 5.47 -4.76
C GLN A 61 1.82 4.29 -3.84
N GLN A 62 0.57 4.22 -3.33
CA GLN A 62 0.15 3.12 -2.45
C GLN A 62 -0.39 1.92 -3.22
N GLN A 63 -1.00 2.11 -4.40
CA GLN A 63 -1.61 0.99 -5.16
C GLN A 63 -0.64 0.20 -6.05
N LYS A 64 0.64 0.59 -6.12
CA LYS A 64 1.70 -0.26 -6.71
C LYS A 64 2.35 -1.22 -5.71
N GLN A 65 1.80 -1.31 -4.50
CA GLN A 65 2.27 -2.13 -3.39
C GLN A 65 1.18 -3.06 -2.84
N GLU A 66 0.26 -3.55 -3.67
CA GLU A 66 -0.74 -4.54 -3.21
C GLU A 66 -0.88 -5.75 -4.15
N ASP A 67 0.14 -6.02 -4.98
CA ASP A 67 0.32 -7.31 -5.66
C ASP A 67 1.68 -7.88 -5.26
N GLU A 68 1.84 -8.15 -3.96
CA GLU A 68 2.64 -9.23 -3.38
C GLU A 68 2.57 -9.11 -1.87
N LYS A 69 1.78 -9.98 -1.27
CA LYS A 69 1.70 -10.22 0.17
C LYS A 69 2.96 -10.96 0.61
N GLU A 70 4.11 -10.30 0.51
CA GLU A 70 5.33 -10.67 1.22
C GLU A 70 5.68 -9.48 2.12
N PRO A 71 5.78 -9.65 3.45
CA PRO A 71 6.21 -8.55 4.31
C PRO A 71 7.58 -8.11 3.84
N ASP A 72 7.68 -6.85 3.40
CA ASP A 72 8.87 -6.23 2.81
C ASP A 72 10.11 -6.56 3.66
N ILE A 73 10.89 -7.56 3.23
CA ILE A 73 12.05 -8.08 3.98
C ILE A 73 13.05 -6.98 4.28
N THR A 74 13.10 -5.96 3.41
CA THR A 74 13.85 -4.70 3.59
C THR A 74 13.47 -4.00 4.88
N THR A 75 12.18 -3.71 5.07
CA THR A 75 11.66 -3.05 6.29
C THR A 75 11.89 -3.87 7.54
N LEU A 76 11.78 -5.21 7.45
CA LEU A 76 12.09 -6.10 8.57
C LEU A 76 13.58 -6.10 8.92
N ARG A 77 14.47 -6.02 7.93
CA ARG A 77 15.92 -5.93 8.19
C ARG A 77 16.28 -4.62 8.86
N GLU A 78 15.68 -3.52 8.43
CA GLU A 78 15.90 -2.20 9.04
C GLU A 78 15.41 -2.17 10.49
N GLN A 79 14.19 -2.67 10.78
CA GLN A 79 13.69 -2.78 12.15
C GLN A 79 14.55 -3.71 13.01
N TYR A 80 14.99 -4.85 12.48
CA TYR A 80 15.88 -5.75 13.21
C TYR A 80 17.23 -5.09 13.53
N GLU A 81 17.83 -4.36 12.58
CA GLU A 81 19.09 -3.65 12.81
C GLU A 81 18.94 -2.52 13.82
N GLN A 82 17.82 -1.81 13.82
CA GLN A 82 17.51 -0.78 14.81
C GLN A 82 17.31 -1.37 16.22
N LEU A 83 16.58 -2.47 16.35
CA LEU A 83 16.25 -3.07 17.65
C LEU A 83 17.42 -3.87 18.25
N LEU A 84 18.15 -4.63 17.43
CA LEU A 84 19.25 -5.49 17.91
C LEU A 84 20.64 -4.86 17.70
N GLY A 85 20.75 -3.71 17.02
CA GLY A 85 22.02 -3.05 16.71
C GLY A 85 22.91 -3.86 15.77
N LYS A 86 22.38 -4.93 15.16
CA LYS A 86 23.12 -5.88 14.31
C LYS A 86 22.39 -6.05 12.99
N LYS A 87 23.13 -5.98 11.89
CA LYS A 87 22.58 -6.20 10.56
C LYS A 87 21.99 -7.59 10.46
N ALA A 88 20.71 -7.65 10.09
CA ALA A 88 20.00 -8.90 9.87
C ALA A 88 20.74 -9.78 8.83
N PRO A 89 20.90 -11.08 9.07
CA PRO A 89 21.56 -11.98 8.11
C PRO A 89 20.79 -11.98 6.79
N SER A 90 21.47 -11.69 5.68
CA SER A 90 20.86 -11.56 4.35
C SER A 90 20.21 -12.86 3.83
N ALA A 91 20.47 -13.99 4.49
CA ALA A 91 19.86 -15.29 4.20
C ALA A 91 18.61 -15.59 5.05
N ALA A 92 18.29 -14.78 6.06
CA ALA A 92 17.08 -14.97 6.86
C ALA A 92 15.83 -14.55 6.08
N LYS A 93 14.79 -15.40 6.20
CA LYS A 93 13.46 -15.15 5.63
C LYS A 93 12.69 -14.13 6.46
N ALA A 94 11.69 -13.51 5.83
CA ALA A 94 10.81 -12.53 6.45
C ALA A 94 10.21 -13.02 7.78
N GLU A 95 9.70 -14.26 7.82
CA GLU A 95 9.17 -14.86 9.05
C GLU A 95 10.18 -14.94 10.20
N THR A 96 11.44 -15.25 9.90
CA THR A 96 12.50 -15.35 10.91
C THR A 96 12.86 -13.98 11.47
N LEU A 97 12.91 -12.96 10.60
CA LEU A 97 13.17 -11.58 11.01
C LEU A 97 12.00 -11.02 11.82
N GLN A 98 10.77 -11.21 11.35
CA GLN A 98 9.55 -10.80 12.05
C GLN A 98 9.48 -11.39 13.46
N LYS A 99 9.76 -12.69 13.59
CA LYS A 99 9.75 -13.36 14.90
C LYS A 99 10.83 -12.81 15.84
N ALA A 100 12.03 -12.53 15.32
CA ALA A 100 13.11 -12.00 16.15
C ALA A 100 12.90 -10.53 16.55
N ILE A 101 12.27 -9.73 15.68
CA ILE A 101 11.82 -8.36 15.98
C ILE A 101 10.77 -8.39 17.10
N ASP A 102 9.76 -9.25 16.97
CA ASP A 102 8.68 -9.41 17.97
C ASP A 102 9.25 -9.86 19.32
N GLU A 103 10.17 -10.84 19.31
CA GLU A 103 10.86 -11.32 20.51
C GLU A 103 11.74 -10.22 21.16
N ALA A 104 12.47 -9.44 20.37
CA ALA A 104 13.27 -8.32 20.88
C ALA A 104 12.40 -7.20 21.45
N LEU A 105 11.26 -6.88 20.81
CA LEU A 105 10.30 -5.91 21.29
C LEU A 105 9.67 -6.35 22.61
N ALA A 106 9.35 -7.64 22.73
CA ALA A 106 8.87 -8.25 23.96
C ALA A 106 9.93 -8.22 25.08
N GLN A 107 11.20 -8.48 24.76
CA GLN A 107 12.32 -8.39 25.71
C GLN A 107 12.63 -6.94 26.13
N GLN A 108 12.50 -5.96 25.23
CA GLN A 108 12.68 -4.55 25.56
C GLN A 108 11.56 -3.98 26.44
N SER A 109 10.38 -4.61 26.42
CA SER A 109 9.25 -4.25 27.28
C SER A 109 9.39 -4.74 28.73
N ASP A 110 10.48 -5.46 29.05
CA ASP A 110 10.83 -5.87 30.42
C ASP A 110 12.09 -5.11 30.90
N PRO A 111 11.96 -3.97 31.61
CA PRO A 111 13.09 -3.38 32.32
C PRO A 111 13.27 -4.13 33.65
N GLY A 112 13.67 -5.40 33.58
CA GLY A 112 13.91 -6.28 34.71
C GLY A 112 15.38 -6.45 35.06
N GLY A 113 16.07 -5.33 35.32
CA GLY A 113 17.32 -5.19 36.08
C GLY A 113 18.42 -6.28 35.97
N ASN A 114 19.57 -5.90 35.41
CA ASN A 114 20.80 -6.13 36.17
C ASN A 114 21.76 -4.95 36.00
N SER A 115 21.86 -4.20 37.10
CA SER A 115 22.83 -3.16 37.32
C SER A 115 24.24 -3.69 37.10
N THR A 116 25.07 -2.83 36.52
CA THR A 116 26.50 -2.71 36.82
C THR A 116 26.88 -3.26 38.19
N GLU A 117 27.77 -4.25 38.23
CA GLU A 117 28.67 -4.42 39.36
C GLU A 117 30.10 -4.37 38.85
N THR A 118 30.85 -3.50 39.51
CA THR A 118 32.23 -3.10 39.26
C THR A 118 33.09 -3.94 40.17
N GLU A 119 34.14 -4.56 39.65
CA GLU A 119 35.34 -4.94 40.42
C GLU A 119 36.60 -4.63 39.60
#